data_AF-A0A5A7PRW8-F1
#
_entry.id   AF-A0A5A7PRW8-F1
#
_cell.length_a   1.000
_cell.length_b   1.000
_cell.length_c   1.000
_cell.angle_alpha   90.00
_cell.angle_beta   90.00
_cell.angle_gamma   90.00
#
_symmetry.space_group_name_H-M   'P 1'
#
loop_
_entity.id
_entity.type
_entity.pdbx_description
1 polymer ?
#
loop_
_entity_poly.entity_id
_entity_poly.type
_entity_poly.pdbx_seq_one_letter_code
_entity_poly.pdbx_strand_id
1 'polypeptide(L)'
;LDQRDFLLLAKQNWGDFWFVGGDWNEITGHEDKKGGRTSANSSFKPFNGFIDNLGGQDLGLPGPQYTWENCKSAEGYVEERLDRVFASISWAAHYLSANALNVFRSSSDHNLLLLKPHSAQTPSKKRFIFDQRWVSTPGIQEVVDSAWSNSNNGTPMFNLQSKIKNTRVEVLKWSKDLNSDRKKKQDQLHSSLEQQRLVGTLG
;
A
#
# COMPACT_ATOMS: atom_id res chain seq x y z
N LEU A 1 -0.10 -29.94 11.70
CA LEU A 1 -0.47 -29.68 10.30
C LEU A 1 0.33 -28.47 9.88
N ASP A 2 1.18 -28.62 8.85
CA ASP A 2 1.86 -27.47 8.25
C ASP A 2 0.80 -26.44 7.81
N GLN A 3 1.07 -25.15 7.95
CA GLN A 3 0.15 -24.09 7.50
C GLN A 3 -0.23 -24.28 6.02
N ARG A 4 0.69 -24.80 5.22
CA ARG A 4 0.48 -25.13 3.80
C ARG A 4 -0.54 -26.23 3.59
N ASP A 5 -0.42 -27.34 4.33
CA ASP A 5 -1.39 -28.44 4.27
C ASP A 5 -2.78 -27.97 4.67
N PHE A 6 -2.85 -27.12 5.71
CA PHE A 6 -4.11 -26.51 6.11
C PHE A 6 -4.73 -25.68 4.98
N LEU A 7 -3.94 -24.85 4.29
CA LEU A 7 -4.43 -24.04 3.17
C LEU A 7 -4.91 -24.92 2.01
N LEU A 8 -4.19 -25.98 1.66
CA LEU A 8 -4.58 -26.91 0.59
C LEU A 8 -5.89 -27.65 0.93
N LEU A 9 -6.06 -28.05 2.19
CA LEU A 9 -7.32 -28.66 2.67
C LEU A 9 -8.47 -27.65 2.65
N ALA A 10 -8.23 -26.44 3.18
CA ALA A 10 -9.25 -25.39 3.24
C ALA A 10 -9.68 -24.92 1.85
N LYS A 11 -8.76 -24.90 0.88
CA LYS A 11 -9.00 -24.52 -0.52
C LYS A 11 -10.15 -25.30 -1.15
N GLN A 12 -10.39 -26.54 -0.74
CA GLN A 12 -11.51 -27.35 -1.23
C GLN A 12 -12.88 -26.67 -1.04
N ASN A 13 -12.97 -25.75 -0.09
CA ASN A 13 -14.20 -25.02 0.25
C ASN A 13 -14.23 -23.56 -0.25
N TRP A 14 -13.17 -23.06 -0.90
CA TRP A 14 -13.09 -21.65 -1.31
C TRP A 14 -13.80 -21.36 -2.64
N GLY A 15 -14.10 -22.39 -3.43
CA GLY A 15 -14.57 -22.22 -4.81
C GLY A 15 -13.47 -21.76 -5.75
N ASP A 16 -13.84 -21.13 -6.85
CA ASP A 16 -12.92 -20.67 -7.90
C ASP A 16 -12.53 -19.18 -7.77
N PHE A 17 -13.16 -18.43 -6.88
CA PHE A 17 -12.97 -16.98 -6.73
C PHE A 17 -12.36 -16.62 -5.36
N TRP A 18 -11.03 -16.68 -5.29
CA TRP A 18 -10.30 -16.42 -4.05
C TRP A 18 -8.96 -15.71 -4.28
N PHE A 19 -8.47 -15.09 -3.22
CA PHE A 19 -7.08 -14.67 -3.04
C PHE A 19 -6.63 -14.99 -1.61
N VAL A 20 -5.33 -15.17 -1.41
CA VAL A 20 -4.69 -15.36 -0.10
C VAL A 20 -3.38 -14.59 -0.10
N GLY A 21 -3.05 -13.95 1.02
CA GLY A 21 -1.77 -13.26 1.12
C GLY A 21 -1.37 -12.96 2.54
N GLY A 22 -0.08 -12.66 2.69
CA GLY A 22 0.58 -12.46 3.96
C GLY A 22 2.06 -12.79 3.84
N ASP A 23 2.70 -12.98 4.98
CA ASP A 23 4.08 -13.43 5.11
C ASP A 23 4.16 -14.96 4.93
N TRP A 24 4.89 -15.40 3.92
CA TRP A 24 5.14 -16.82 3.64
C TRP A 24 6.47 -17.30 4.20
N ASN A 25 7.32 -16.37 4.64
CA ASN A 25 8.68 -16.59 5.12
C ASN A 25 9.55 -17.44 4.17
N GLU A 26 9.22 -17.43 2.87
CA GLU A 26 9.90 -18.21 1.83
C GLU A 26 9.98 -17.43 0.52
N ILE A 27 11.07 -17.68 -0.22
CA ILE A 27 11.39 -17.05 -1.51
C ILE A 27 11.16 -18.03 -2.67
N THR A 28 10.76 -17.51 -3.83
CA THR A 28 10.45 -18.30 -5.03
C THR A 28 11.63 -18.43 -5.99
N GLY A 29 12.59 -17.52 -5.89
CA GLY A 29 13.81 -17.51 -6.69
C GLY A 29 14.91 -16.61 -6.14
N HIS A 30 15.99 -16.48 -6.88
CA HIS A 30 17.13 -15.63 -6.51
C HIS A 30 16.82 -14.14 -6.56
N GLU A 31 15.92 -13.74 -7.44
CA GLU A 31 15.41 -12.38 -7.60
C GLU A 31 14.68 -11.86 -6.36
N ASP A 32 14.26 -12.76 -5.46
CA ASP A 32 13.56 -12.41 -4.23
C ASP A 32 14.51 -12.14 -3.07
N LYS A 33 15.83 -12.23 -3.27
CA LYS A 33 16.83 -12.02 -2.22
C LYS A 33 18.00 -11.18 -2.71
N LYS A 34 18.38 -10.20 -1.90
CA LYS A 34 19.60 -9.42 -2.08
C LYS A 34 20.50 -9.58 -0.86
N GLY A 35 21.78 -9.90 -1.10
CA GLY A 35 22.77 -10.10 -0.05
C GLY A 35 22.72 -11.47 0.61
N GLY A 36 23.62 -11.69 1.56
CA GLY A 36 23.74 -12.95 2.30
C GLY A 36 24.16 -14.14 1.43
N ARG A 37 23.92 -15.36 1.94
CA ARG A 37 24.31 -16.60 1.25
C ARG A 37 23.33 -16.92 0.12
N THR A 38 23.86 -17.22 -1.06
CA THR A 38 23.11 -17.76 -2.19
C THR A 38 22.48 -19.11 -1.83
N SER A 39 21.16 -19.20 -1.95
CA SER A 39 20.42 -20.45 -1.75
C SER A 39 20.61 -21.41 -2.94
N ALA A 40 20.45 -22.71 -2.76
CA ALA A 40 20.45 -23.64 -3.89
C ALA A 40 19.10 -23.60 -4.62
N ASN A 41 19.07 -23.75 -5.94
CA ASN A 41 17.81 -23.83 -6.72
C ASN A 41 16.83 -24.90 -6.20
N SER A 42 17.33 -25.97 -5.59
CA SER A 42 16.51 -27.01 -4.97
C SER A 42 15.70 -26.52 -3.77
N SER A 43 16.15 -25.47 -3.08
CA SER A 43 15.48 -24.94 -1.88
C SER A 43 14.16 -24.22 -2.20
N PHE A 44 13.97 -23.73 -3.42
CA PHE A 44 12.74 -23.05 -3.83
C PHE A 44 11.63 -24.02 -4.27
N LYS A 45 12.01 -25.27 -4.60
CA LYS A 45 11.08 -26.28 -5.15
C LYS A 45 9.89 -26.59 -4.24
N PRO A 46 10.04 -26.74 -2.90
CA PRO A 46 8.91 -27.01 -2.03
C PRO A 46 7.86 -25.90 -2.07
N PHE A 47 8.27 -24.63 -2.00
CA PHE A 47 7.34 -23.52 -2.03
C PHE A 47 6.68 -23.35 -3.40
N ASN A 48 7.46 -23.41 -4.47
CA ASN A 48 6.92 -23.31 -5.83
C ASN A 48 5.93 -24.44 -6.11
N GLY A 49 6.23 -25.67 -5.68
CA GLY A 49 5.29 -26.79 -5.78
C GLY A 49 4.03 -26.61 -4.93
N PHE A 50 4.13 -25.98 -3.76
CA PHE A 50 2.95 -25.60 -2.98
C PHE A 50 2.08 -24.57 -3.72
N ILE A 51 2.68 -23.53 -4.31
CA ILE A 51 1.98 -22.50 -5.08
C ILE A 51 1.28 -23.12 -6.29
N ASP A 52 1.96 -24.03 -7.00
CA ASP A 52 1.41 -24.78 -8.12
C ASP A 52 0.20 -25.62 -7.70
N ASN A 53 0.30 -26.35 -6.57
CA ASN A 53 -0.80 -27.14 -6.01
C ASN A 53 -1.97 -26.27 -5.53
N LEU A 54 -1.67 -25.09 -4.99
CA LEU A 54 -2.67 -24.10 -4.62
C LEU A 54 -3.39 -23.55 -5.88
N GLY A 55 -2.77 -23.62 -7.06
CA GLY A 55 -3.27 -23.02 -8.29
C GLY A 55 -3.36 -21.50 -8.21
N GLY A 56 -2.45 -20.89 -7.44
CA GLY A 56 -2.41 -19.45 -7.18
C GLY A 56 -1.47 -18.73 -8.12
N GLN A 57 -1.94 -17.66 -8.76
CA GLN A 57 -1.11 -16.73 -9.50
C GLN A 57 -0.63 -15.60 -8.58
N ASP A 58 0.67 -15.31 -8.58
CA ASP A 58 1.23 -14.14 -7.89
C ASP A 58 0.69 -12.86 -8.56
N LEU A 59 0.03 -12.00 -7.78
CA LEU A 59 -0.54 -10.73 -8.28
C LEU A 59 0.52 -9.66 -8.59
N GLY A 60 1.80 -9.97 -8.34
CA GLY A 60 2.90 -9.04 -8.52
C GLY A 60 2.95 -7.99 -7.42
N LEU A 61 4.09 -7.32 -7.35
CA LEU A 61 4.44 -6.42 -6.27
C LEU A 61 4.96 -5.08 -6.82
N PRO A 62 4.07 -4.15 -7.24
CA PRO A 62 4.51 -2.80 -7.60
C PRO A 62 5.10 -2.08 -6.38
N GLY A 63 6.16 -1.30 -6.60
CA GLY A 63 6.89 -0.59 -5.54
C GLY A 63 8.26 -1.23 -5.27
N PRO A 64 8.79 -1.12 -4.04
CA PRO A 64 10.04 -1.78 -3.65
C PRO A 64 9.96 -3.29 -3.89
N GLN A 65 11.07 -3.88 -4.36
CA GLN A 65 11.12 -5.29 -4.73
C GLN A 65 11.03 -6.25 -3.53
N TYR A 66 11.55 -5.83 -2.37
CA TYR A 66 11.65 -6.65 -1.17
C TYR A 66 10.64 -6.20 -0.11
N THR A 67 10.14 -7.14 0.68
CA THR A 67 9.13 -6.89 1.71
C THR A 67 9.70 -6.98 3.11
N TRP A 68 10.92 -7.51 3.26
CA TRP A 68 11.60 -7.64 4.53
C TRP A 68 13.07 -7.22 4.42
N GLU A 69 13.60 -6.61 5.48
CA GLU A 69 15.04 -6.32 5.64
C GLU A 69 15.53 -6.74 7.03
N ASN A 70 16.76 -7.26 7.11
CA ASN A 70 17.33 -7.76 8.37
C ASN A 70 17.84 -6.67 9.33
N CYS A 71 17.59 -5.39 9.01
CA CYS A 71 18.04 -4.19 9.72
C CYS A 71 19.55 -4.13 10.06
N LYS A 72 20.42 -4.86 9.34
CA LYS A 72 21.88 -4.78 9.52
C LYS A 72 22.51 -3.75 8.58
N SER A 73 23.74 -3.33 8.87
CA SER A 73 24.52 -2.45 7.99
C SER A 73 25.56 -3.22 7.15
N ALA A 74 25.99 -2.60 6.06
CA ALA A 74 27.10 -3.02 5.21
C ALA A 74 27.03 -4.49 4.73
N GLU A 75 28.12 -5.26 4.87
CA GLU A 75 28.25 -6.63 4.34
C GLU A 75 27.23 -7.63 4.89
N GLY A 76 26.61 -7.32 6.03
CA GLY A 76 25.59 -8.14 6.65
C GLY A 76 24.15 -7.82 6.21
N TYR A 77 23.94 -6.80 5.37
CA TYR A 77 22.59 -6.38 4.95
C TYR A 77 21.96 -7.41 4.01
N VAL A 78 20.72 -7.78 4.32
CA VAL A 78 19.92 -8.72 3.53
C VAL A 78 18.50 -8.19 3.41
N GLU A 79 17.96 -8.24 2.19
CA GLU A 79 16.56 -7.97 1.89
C GLU A 79 15.94 -9.17 1.19
N GLU A 80 14.71 -9.51 1.57
CA GLU A 80 13.97 -10.64 1.01
C GLU A 80 12.52 -10.26 0.67
N ARG A 81 11.95 -10.90 -0.35
CA ARG A 81 10.52 -10.82 -0.69
C ARG A 81 9.78 -12.02 -0.10
N LEU A 82 9.33 -11.85 1.15
CA LEU A 82 8.66 -12.88 1.95
C LEU A 82 7.14 -12.75 1.92
N ASP A 83 6.63 -11.54 1.73
CA ASP A 83 5.20 -11.26 1.70
C ASP A 83 4.66 -11.30 0.26
N ARG A 84 3.57 -12.06 0.04
CA ARG A 84 2.93 -12.19 -1.29
C ARG A 84 1.43 -12.31 -1.20
N VAL A 85 0.77 -11.94 -2.30
CA VAL A 85 -0.65 -12.23 -2.52
C VAL A 85 -0.78 -13.12 -3.75
N PHE A 86 -1.37 -14.30 -3.55
CA PHE A 86 -1.73 -15.23 -4.61
C PHE A 86 -3.24 -15.19 -4.84
N ALA A 87 -3.67 -15.31 -6.09
CA ALA A 87 -5.08 -15.35 -6.43
C ALA A 87 -5.39 -16.47 -7.42
N SER A 88 -6.61 -16.97 -7.34
CA SER A 88 -7.19 -17.82 -8.39
C SER A 88 -7.22 -17.11 -9.74
N ILE A 89 -7.19 -17.91 -10.81
CA ILE A 89 -7.32 -17.40 -12.19
C ILE A 89 -8.63 -16.62 -12.36
N SER A 90 -9.76 -17.11 -11.84
CA SER A 90 -11.05 -16.40 -11.95
C SER A 90 -11.02 -15.03 -11.26
N TRP A 91 -10.38 -14.94 -10.09
CA TRP A 91 -10.22 -13.67 -9.37
C TRP A 91 -9.30 -12.70 -10.12
N ALA A 92 -8.14 -13.17 -10.59
CA ALA A 92 -7.19 -12.37 -11.35
C ALA A 92 -7.79 -11.88 -12.68
N ALA A 93 -8.57 -12.72 -13.35
CA ALA A 93 -9.29 -12.36 -14.57
C ALA A 93 -10.39 -11.32 -14.33
N HIS A 94 -11.04 -11.33 -13.17
CA HIS A 94 -12.04 -10.32 -12.81
C HIS A 94 -11.41 -8.97 -12.46
N TYR A 95 -10.26 -8.99 -11.78
CA TYR A 95 -9.51 -7.79 -11.40
C TYR A 95 -8.19 -7.69 -12.18
N LEU A 96 -8.27 -7.52 -13.50
CA LEU A 96 -7.11 -7.52 -14.41
C LEU A 96 -5.99 -6.54 -14.04
N SER A 97 -6.30 -5.46 -13.30
CA SER A 97 -5.33 -4.47 -12.84
C SER A 97 -5.13 -4.48 -11.32
N ALA A 98 -5.55 -5.55 -10.64
CA ALA A 98 -5.23 -5.74 -9.23
C ALA A 98 -3.73 -5.92 -9.04
N ASN A 99 -3.23 -5.36 -7.94
CA ASN A 99 -1.87 -5.54 -7.49
C ASN A 99 -1.80 -5.47 -5.98
N ALA A 100 -0.78 -6.11 -5.41
CA ALA A 100 -0.37 -5.90 -4.03
C ALA A 100 0.70 -4.81 -4.03
N LEU A 101 0.33 -3.59 -3.65
CA LEU A 101 1.30 -2.49 -3.55
C LEU A 101 2.19 -2.72 -2.32
N ASN A 102 3.50 -2.73 -2.52
CA ASN A 102 4.46 -2.74 -1.42
C ASN A 102 4.68 -1.31 -0.91
N VAL A 103 4.34 -1.07 0.35
CA VAL A 103 4.46 0.24 1.00
C VAL A 103 5.50 0.15 2.10
N PHE A 104 6.64 0.82 1.89
CA PHE A 104 7.73 0.86 2.88
C PHE A 104 7.26 1.44 4.22
N ARG A 105 7.66 0.80 5.32
CA ARG A 105 7.36 1.26 6.69
C ARG A 105 8.64 1.22 7.52
N SER A 106 9.08 2.39 7.98
CA SER A 106 10.32 2.52 8.78
C SER A 106 10.24 1.97 10.21
N SER A 107 9.08 1.48 10.65
CA SER A 107 8.83 1.04 12.02
C SER A 107 8.73 -0.49 12.17
N SER A 108 9.02 -1.22 11.11
CA SER A 108 8.88 -2.67 11.00
C SER A 108 9.97 -3.18 10.07
N ASP A 109 10.48 -4.37 10.33
CA ASP A 109 11.36 -5.09 9.41
C ASP A 109 10.60 -5.60 8.18
N HIS A 110 9.28 -5.78 8.29
CA HIS A 110 8.36 -5.98 7.17
C HIS A 110 7.72 -4.69 6.64
N ASN A 111 7.54 -4.62 5.32
CA ASN A 111 6.74 -3.62 4.64
C ASN A 111 5.24 -3.98 4.64
N LEU A 112 4.39 -2.99 4.38
CA LEU A 112 2.94 -3.21 4.27
C LEU A 112 2.56 -3.63 2.85
N LEU A 113 1.85 -4.76 2.72
CA LEU A 113 1.16 -5.11 1.47
C LEU A 113 -0.25 -4.53 1.44
N LEU A 114 -0.52 -3.69 0.42
CA LEU A 114 -1.84 -3.11 0.18
C LEU A 114 -2.43 -3.67 -1.12
N LEU A 115 -3.36 -4.63 -1.00
CA LEU A 115 -4.11 -5.14 -2.14
C LEU A 115 -5.09 -4.08 -2.64
N LYS A 116 -4.94 -3.69 -3.91
CA LYS A 116 -5.87 -2.77 -4.60
C LYS A 116 -6.62 -3.54 -5.68
N PRO A 117 -7.80 -4.10 -5.38
CA PRO A 117 -8.64 -4.68 -6.41
C PRO A 117 -9.12 -3.56 -7.34
N HIS A 118 -8.59 -3.53 -8.56
CA HIS A 118 -9.05 -2.57 -9.57
C HIS A 118 -10.12 -3.26 -10.41
N SER A 119 -11.37 -3.25 -9.93
CA SER A 119 -12.50 -3.42 -10.85
C SER A 119 -12.67 -2.11 -11.62
N ALA A 120 -13.32 -2.14 -12.77
CA ALA A 120 -13.76 -0.95 -13.48
C ALA A 120 -14.59 -0.08 -12.51
N GLN A 121 -13.93 0.87 -11.83
CA GLN A 121 -14.57 1.68 -10.81
C GLN A 121 -15.52 2.64 -11.53
N THR A 122 -16.83 2.43 -11.38
CA THR A 122 -17.78 3.52 -11.58
C THR A 122 -17.37 4.66 -10.65
N PRO A 123 -17.21 5.91 -11.14
CA PRO A 123 -16.86 7.04 -10.28
C PRO A 123 -17.92 7.21 -9.19
N SER A 124 -17.64 6.69 -8.00
CA SER A 124 -18.51 6.89 -6.84
C SER A 124 -18.32 8.32 -6.33
N LYS A 125 -19.41 9.03 -6.11
CA LYS A 125 -19.38 10.34 -5.46
C LYS A 125 -18.85 10.15 -4.04
N LYS A 126 -17.56 10.40 -3.83
CA LYS A 126 -16.94 10.32 -2.50
C LYS A 126 -17.69 11.25 -1.55
N ARG A 127 -18.18 10.70 -0.44
CA ARG A 127 -18.75 11.49 0.65
C ARG A 127 -17.65 12.38 1.22
N PHE A 128 -18.00 13.62 1.55
CA PHE A 128 -17.09 14.47 2.33
C PHE A 128 -16.95 13.89 3.73
N ILE A 129 -15.72 13.65 4.15
CA ILE A 129 -15.38 13.22 5.50
C ILE A 129 -14.41 14.28 6.01
N PHE A 130 -14.75 14.88 7.14
CA PHE A 130 -13.85 15.78 7.85
C PHE A 130 -12.82 14.95 8.60
N ASP A 131 -11.54 15.28 8.45
CA ASP A 131 -10.45 14.66 9.20
C ASP A 131 -10.10 15.54 10.38
N GLN A 132 -10.23 15.02 11.60
CA GLN A 132 -9.93 15.77 12.83
C GLN A 132 -8.49 16.32 12.85
N ARG A 133 -7.55 15.64 12.17
CA ARG A 133 -6.15 16.07 12.07
C ARG A 133 -5.99 17.40 11.32
N TRP A 134 -6.98 17.80 10.51
CA TRP A 134 -6.95 19.09 9.83
C TRP A 134 -6.97 20.26 10.80
N VAL A 135 -7.67 20.14 11.93
CA VAL A 135 -7.76 21.19 12.96
C VAL A 135 -6.38 21.64 13.45
N SER A 136 -5.43 20.71 13.53
CA SER A 136 -4.06 20.99 13.98
C SER A 136 -3.08 21.23 12.82
N THR A 137 -3.54 21.21 11.57
CA THR A 137 -2.66 21.40 10.40
C THR A 137 -2.57 22.89 10.06
N PRO A 138 -1.34 23.45 9.92
CA PRO A 138 -1.16 24.84 9.52
C PRO A 138 -1.92 25.19 8.22
N GLY A 139 -2.55 26.36 8.16
CA GLY A 139 -3.29 26.83 6.98
C GLY A 139 -4.80 26.53 7.01
N ILE A 140 -5.28 25.63 7.88
CA ILE A 140 -6.72 25.28 7.91
C ILE A 140 -7.59 26.46 8.35
N GLN A 141 -7.11 27.25 9.32
CA GLN A 141 -7.88 28.33 9.93
C GLN A 141 -8.13 29.42 8.89
N GLU A 142 -7.09 29.80 8.16
CA GLU A 142 -7.13 30.78 7.07
C GLU A 142 -8.09 30.34 5.95
N VAL A 143 -8.10 29.04 5.62
CA VAL A 143 -9.01 28.47 4.63
C VAL A 143 -10.47 28.58 5.09
N VAL A 144 -10.76 28.25 6.36
CA VAL A 144 -12.11 28.35 6.92
C VAL A 144 -12.56 29.81 6.99
N ASP A 145 -11.71 30.71 7.50
CA ASP A 145 -12.04 32.13 7.66
C ASP A 145 -12.29 32.81 6.31
N SER A 146 -11.45 32.53 5.32
CA SER A 146 -11.64 33.00 3.94
C SER A 146 -12.96 32.48 3.34
N ALA A 147 -13.26 31.20 3.52
CA ALA A 147 -14.50 30.61 3.02
C ALA A 147 -15.76 31.18 3.71
N TRP A 148 -15.67 31.51 5.01
CA TRP A 148 -16.78 32.06 5.81
C TRP A 148 -17.03 33.56 5.61
N SER A 149 -16.01 34.27 5.12
CA SER A 149 -16.05 35.71 4.85
C SER A 149 -16.85 36.07 3.59
N ASN A 150 -17.11 35.10 2.72
CA ASN A 150 -17.94 35.30 1.53
C ASN A 150 -19.42 35.44 1.92
N SER A 151 -19.91 36.68 1.90
CA SER A 151 -21.33 37.00 2.06
C SER A 151 -22.05 36.97 0.70
N ASN A 152 -23.08 36.13 0.59
CA ASN A 152 -23.96 36.10 -0.57
C ASN A 152 -25.17 37.01 -0.32
N ASN A 153 -25.77 37.51 -1.41
CA ASN A 153 -27.07 38.19 -1.34
C ASN A 153 -28.17 37.12 -1.23
N GLY A 154 -28.85 37.07 -0.09
CA GLY A 154 -29.90 36.10 0.16
C GLY A 154 -30.42 36.13 1.60
N THR A 155 -31.34 35.22 1.92
CA THR A 155 -31.86 35.08 3.28
C THR A 155 -30.76 34.62 4.25
N PRO A 156 -30.90 34.86 5.57
CA PRO A 156 -29.94 34.37 6.56
C PRO A 156 -29.67 32.86 6.45
N MET A 157 -30.71 32.06 6.19
CA MET A 157 -30.59 30.61 6.00
C MET A 157 -29.80 30.26 4.72
N PHE A 158 -30.06 30.96 3.62
CA PHE A 158 -29.30 30.79 2.37
C PHE A 158 -27.82 31.12 2.56
N ASN A 159 -27.54 32.18 3.32
CA ASN A 159 -26.17 32.60 3.64
C ASN A 159 -25.46 31.56 4.51
N LEU A 160 -26.12 31.02 5.53
CA LEU A 160 -25.57 29.94 6.36
C LEU A 160 -25.24 28.70 5.51
N GLN A 161 -26.20 28.24 4.70
CA GLN A 161 -26.00 27.08 3.82
C GLN A 161 -24.86 27.30 2.82
N SER A 162 -24.76 28.51 2.27
CA SER A 162 -23.68 28.88 1.35
C SER A 162 -22.31 28.84 2.03
N LYS A 163 -22.19 29.37 3.25
CA LYS A 163 -20.94 29.34 4.01
C LYS A 163 -20.47 27.92 4.32
N ILE A 164 -21.38 27.04 4.74
CA ILE A 164 -21.09 25.62 5.00
C ILE A 164 -20.62 24.94 3.70
N LYS A 165 -21.33 25.17 2.59
CA LYS A 165 -20.99 24.60 1.28
C LYS A 165 -19.63 25.09 0.78
N ASN A 166 -19.36 26.39 0.86
CA ASN A 166 -18.10 26.97 0.40
C ASN A 166 -16.93 26.44 1.21
N THR A 167 -17.08 26.36 2.53
CA THR A 167 -16.03 25.83 3.41
C THR A 167 -15.72 24.38 3.11
N ARG A 168 -16.74 23.56 2.87
CA ARG A 168 -16.53 22.19 2.41
C ARG A 168 -15.68 22.15 1.13
N VAL A 169 -15.96 23.02 0.16
CA VAL A 169 -15.24 23.05 -1.13
C VAL A 169 -13.80 23.50 -0.93
N GLU A 170 -13.57 24.59 -0.20
CA GLU A 170 -12.23 25.14 0.03
C GLU A 170 -11.37 24.21 0.89
N VAL A 171 -11.92 23.61 1.95
CA VAL A 171 -11.21 22.59 2.75
C VAL A 171 -10.87 21.37 1.89
N LEU A 172 -11.76 20.92 1.00
CA LEU A 172 -11.46 19.82 0.09
C LEU A 172 -10.33 20.16 -0.88
N LYS A 173 -10.32 21.38 -1.43
CA LYS A 173 -9.26 21.86 -2.32
C LYS A 173 -7.92 21.89 -1.58
N TRP A 174 -7.87 22.60 -0.45
CA TRP A 174 -6.69 22.66 0.41
C TRP A 174 -6.18 21.28 0.83
N SER A 175 -7.07 20.36 1.22
CA SER A 175 -6.67 19.01 1.63
C SER A 175 -6.03 18.20 0.49
N LYS A 176 -6.45 18.42 -0.76
CA LYS A 176 -5.84 17.77 -1.93
C LYS A 176 -4.42 18.28 -2.15
N ASP A 177 -4.24 19.59 -2.07
CA ASP A 177 -2.94 20.23 -2.24
C ASP A 177 -1.97 19.77 -1.14
N LEU A 178 -2.43 19.80 0.12
CA LEU A 178 -1.69 19.28 1.27
C LEU A 178 -1.27 17.83 1.10
N ASN A 179 -2.17 16.96 0.63
CA ASN A 179 -1.85 15.54 0.42
C ASN A 179 -0.87 15.34 -0.75
N SER A 180 -0.96 16.16 -1.80
CA SER A 180 -0.02 16.16 -2.92
C SER A 180 1.39 16.52 -2.43
N ASP A 181 1.52 17.58 -1.63
CA ASP A 181 2.82 18.02 -1.11
C ASP A 181 3.41 17.04 -0.09
N ARG A 182 2.57 16.47 0.79
CA ARG A 182 2.97 15.37 1.68
C ARG A 182 3.50 14.17 0.91
N LYS A 183 2.82 13.78 -0.18
CA LYS A 183 3.27 12.68 -1.04
C LYS A 183 4.62 12.97 -1.67
N LYS A 184 4.81 14.17 -2.26
CA LYS A 184 6.11 14.58 -2.82
C LYS A 184 7.22 14.52 -1.78
N LYS A 185 6.97 15.04 -0.57
CA LYS A 185 7.95 15.00 0.52
C LYS A 185 8.25 13.57 0.97
N GLN A 186 7.24 12.72 1.03
CA GLN A 186 7.41 11.29 1.32
C GLN A 186 8.29 10.63 0.25
N ASP A 187 7.99 10.83 -1.04
CA ASP A 187 8.77 10.26 -2.15
C ASP A 187 10.24 10.75 -2.14
N GLN A 188 10.46 12.03 -1.81
CA GLN A 188 11.81 12.61 -1.64
C GLN A 188 12.57 11.97 -0.47
N LEU A 189 11.91 11.79 0.68
CA LEU A 189 12.53 11.17 1.86
C LEU A 189 12.86 9.69 1.59
N HIS A 190 11.97 8.94 0.94
CA HIS A 190 12.28 7.56 0.54
C HIS A 190 13.48 7.51 -0.40
N SER A 191 13.52 8.37 -1.42
CA SER A 191 14.66 8.44 -2.34
C SER A 191 15.96 8.78 -1.60
N SER A 192 15.92 9.72 -0.65
CA SER A 192 17.09 10.06 0.17
C SER A 192 17.54 8.92 1.06
N LEU A 193 16.60 8.19 1.68
CA LEU A 193 16.92 7.00 2.48
C LEU A 193 17.56 5.91 1.61
N GLU A 194 17.05 5.69 0.40
CA GLU A 194 17.62 4.74 -0.55
C GLU A 194 19.04 5.14 -0.99
N GLN A 195 19.29 6.42 -1.25
CA GLN A 195 20.64 6.92 -1.55
C GLN A 195 21.59 6.74 -0.36
N GLN A 196 21.17 7.08 0.86
CA GLN A 196 22.01 6.87 2.06
C GLN A 196 22.30 5.39 2.33
N ARG A 197 21.34 4.50 2.03
CA ARG A 197 21.53 3.04 2.05
C ARG A 197 22.60 2.60 1.04
N LEU A 198 22.59 3.15 -0.17
CA LEU A 198 23.56 2.81 -1.22
C LEU A 198 24.98 3.35 -0.95
N VAL A 199 25.10 4.49 -0.28
CA VAL A 199 26.39 5.15 0.03
C VAL A 199 27.00 4.63 1.35
N GLY A 200 26.33 3.70 2.05
CA GLY A 200 26.87 3.05 3.26
C GLY A 200 27.03 3.98 4.46
N THR A 201 26.28 5.09 4.51
CA THR A 201 26.47 6.16 5.51
C THR A 201 25.49 6.09 6.69
N LEU A 202 24.94 4.91 6.96
CA LEU A 202 24.30 4.60 8.24
C LEU A 202 25.22 3.63 9.00
N GLY A 203 26.28 4.23 9.55
CA GLY A 203 27.15 3.66 10.57
C GLY A 203 26.93 4.38 11.88
#